data_AF-B0MKW3-F1
#
_entry.id   AF-B0MKW3-F1
#
_cell.length_a   1.000
_cell.length_b   1.000
_cell.length_c   1.000
_cell.angle_alpha   90.00
_cell.angle_beta   90.00
_cell.angle_gamma   90.00
#
_symmetry.space_group_name_H-M   'P 1'
#
loop_
_entity.id
_entity.type
_entity.pdbx_description
1 polymer ?
#
loop_
_entity_poly.entity_id
_entity_poly.type
_entity_poly.pdbx_seq_one_letter_code
_entity_poly.pdbx_strand_id
1 'polypeptide(L)'
;MAKTSKARQAIIEAAKKMPPLFHKIPDEDFDYRKARTLWWLVKQPEVLKYVWDIVKQSGAVIYDGTTRKWHGVDFEEVDDED
;
A
#
# COMPACT_ATOMS: atom_id res chain seq x y z
N MET A 1 -21.40 -15.73 -10.23
CA MET A 1 -20.81 -14.99 -9.08
C MET A 1 -19.31 -14.94 -9.27
N ALA A 2 -18.71 -13.75 -9.40
CA ALA A 2 -17.25 -13.64 -9.56
C ALA A 2 -16.56 -14.15 -8.29
N LYS A 3 -15.62 -15.09 -8.45
CA LYS A 3 -14.83 -15.65 -7.33
C LYS A 3 -13.97 -14.52 -6.76
N THR A 4 -14.32 -13.98 -5.60
CA THR A 4 -13.47 -13.03 -4.87
C THR A 4 -12.09 -13.64 -4.67
N SER A 5 -11.03 -12.92 -5.04
CA SER A 5 -9.66 -13.42 -4.87
C SER A 5 -9.34 -13.62 -3.38
N LYS A 6 -8.55 -14.64 -3.04
CA LYS A 6 -8.18 -14.96 -1.65
C LYS A 6 -7.55 -13.76 -0.92
N ALA A 7 -6.76 -12.96 -1.63
CA ALA A 7 -6.15 -11.73 -1.09
C ALA A 7 -7.20 -10.68 -0.72
N ARG A 8 -8.20 -10.45 -1.59
CA ARG A 8 -9.30 -9.53 -1.31
C ARG A 8 -10.11 -9.98 -0.09
N GLN A 9 -10.37 -11.29 0.04
CA GLN A 9 -11.04 -11.80 1.23
C GLN A 9 -10.22 -11.59 2.50
N ALA A 10 -8.91 -11.80 2.46
CA ALA A 10 -8.02 -11.59 3.61
C ALA A 10 -8.03 -10.12 4.07
N ILE A 11 -8.02 -9.16 3.15
CA ILE A 11 -8.17 -7.73 3.47
C ILE A 11 -9.50 -7.46 4.17
N ILE A 12 -10.61 -8.03 3.67
CA ILE A 12 -11.94 -7.86 4.27
C ILE A 12 -11.96 -8.44 5.69
N GLU A 13 -11.38 -9.63 5.91
CA GLU A 13 -11.32 -10.23 7.26
C GLU A 13 -10.44 -9.41 8.23
N ALA A 14 -9.35 -8.82 7.75
CA ALA A 14 -8.54 -7.89 8.56
C ALA A 14 -9.36 -6.65 8.94
N ALA A 15 -10.05 -6.02 7.96
CA ALA A 15 -10.84 -4.81 8.18
C ALA A 15 -11.97 -4.98 9.20
N LYS A 16 -12.55 -6.19 9.34
CA LYS A 16 -13.55 -6.48 10.39
C LYS A 16 -13.02 -6.28 11.82
N LYS A 17 -11.70 -6.31 12.02
CA LYS A 17 -11.05 -6.11 13.33
C LYS A 17 -10.66 -4.65 13.58
N MET A 18 -10.98 -3.74 12.67
CA MET A 18 -10.66 -2.33 12.80
C MET A 18 -11.38 -1.73 14.01
N PRO A 19 -10.68 -1.03 14.93
CA PRO A 19 -11.34 -0.32 16.01
C PRO A 19 -12.14 0.87 15.46
N PRO A 20 -13.03 1.49 16.26
CA PRO A 20 -13.68 2.73 15.89
C PRO A 20 -12.65 3.83 15.61
N LEU A 21 -12.61 4.32 14.36
CA LEU A 21 -11.65 5.32 13.90
C LEU A 21 -12.35 6.34 13.01
N PHE A 22 -11.88 7.58 13.04
CA PHE A 22 -12.39 8.63 12.17
C PHE A 22 -11.98 8.39 10.71
N HIS A 23 -12.97 8.33 9.82
CA HIS A 23 -12.74 8.42 8.38
C HIS A 23 -12.48 9.87 7.95
N LYS A 24 -13.21 10.80 8.56
CA LYS A 24 -13.06 12.25 8.44
C LYS A 24 -13.02 12.81 9.86
N ILE A 25 -12.10 13.73 10.12
CA ILE A 25 -12.07 14.43 11.42
C ILE A 25 -13.31 15.34 11.48
N PRO A 26 -14.06 15.38 12.59
CA PRO A 26 -15.17 16.32 12.75
C PRO A 26 -14.73 17.76 12.47
N ASP A 27 -15.59 18.53 11.80
CA ASP A 27 -15.37 19.95 11.50
C ASP A 27 -14.18 20.31 10.59
N GLU A 28 -13.49 19.31 10.04
CA GLU A 28 -12.46 19.49 9.00
C GLU A 28 -12.94 18.94 7.67
N ASP A 29 -12.42 19.39 6.54
CA ASP A 29 -12.60 18.70 5.26
C ASP A 29 -11.88 17.34 5.25
N PHE A 30 -12.35 16.44 4.40
CA PHE A 30 -11.72 15.12 4.26
C PHE A 30 -10.30 15.26 3.70
N ASP A 31 -9.32 14.80 4.46
CA ASP A 31 -7.93 14.63 4.02
C ASP A 31 -7.51 13.18 4.23
N TYR A 32 -7.17 12.48 3.13
CA TYR A 32 -6.74 11.09 3.16
C TYR A 32 -5.48 10.87 4.01
N ARG A 33 -4.63 11.91 4.17
CA ARG A 33 -3.44 11.88 5.03
C ARG A 33 -3.81 11.96 6.51
N LYS A 34 -5.01 12.47 6.84
CA LYS A 34 -5.50 12.57 8.22
C LYS A 34 -6.42 11.40 8.59
N ALA A 35 -7.10 10.80 7.62
CA ALA A 35 -8.04 9.69 7.80
C ALA A 35 -7.43 8.51 8.58
N ARG A 36 -7.85 8.34 9.85
CA ARG A 36 -7.32 7.31 10.74
C ARG A 36 -7.66 5.91 10.27
N THR A 37 -8.83 5.74 9.63
CA THR A 37 -9.24 4.47 8.99
C THR A 37 -8.26 4.03 7.91
N LEU A 38 -7.85 4.93 7.00
CA LEU A 38 -6.91 4.61 5.93
C LEU A 38 -5.53 4.27 6.50
N TRP A 39 -5.03 5.06 7.45
CA TRP A 39 -3.77 4.80 8.16
C TRP A 39 -3.75 3.45 8.88
N TRP A 40 -4.87 3.04 9.48
CA TRP A 40 -4.97 1.74 10.11
C TRP A 40 -4.98 0.61 9.07
N LEU A 41 -5.69 0.79 7.96
CA LEU A 41 -5.77 -0.20 6.87
C LEU A 41 -4.40 -0.46 6.22
N VAL A 42 -3.64 0.58 5.88
CA VAL A 42 -2.31 0.40 5.25
C VAL A 42 -1.30 -0.27 6.19
N LYS A 43 -1.56 -0.33 7.50
CA LYS A 43 -0.70 -1.06 8.45
C LYS A 43 -1.02 -2.56 8.52
N GLN A 44 -2.12 -3.03 7.91
CA GLN A 44 -2.45 -4.45 7.93
C GLN A 44 -1.56 -5.23 6.97
N PRO A 45 -0.94 -6.36 7.39
CA PRO A 45 -0.06 -7.15 6.53
C PRO A 45 -0.71 -7.59 5.21
N GLU A 46 -2.00 -7.91 5.23
CA GLU A 46 -2.78 -8.32 4.06
C GLU A 46 -2.89 -7.20 3.03
N VAL A 47 -3.05 -5.96 3.49
CA VAL A 47 -3.13 -4.77 2.65
C VAL A 47 -1.75 -4.46 2.06
N LEU A 48 -0.71 -4.44 2.90
CA LEU A 48 0.67 -4.22 2.44
C LEU A 48 1.08 -5.24 1.38
N LYS A 49 0.81 -6.52 1.63
CA LYS A 49 1.08 -7.59 0.67
C LYS A 49 0.33 -7.39 -0.64
N TYR A 50 -0.97 -7.09 -0.57
CA TYR A 50 -1.78 -6.90 -1.76
C TYR A 50 -1.31 -5.72 -2.62
N VAL A 51 -0.97 -4.59 -1.99
CA VAL A 51 -0.41 -3.42 -2.69
C VAL A 51 0.94 -3.78 -3.33
N TRP A 52 1.83 -4.45 -2.58
CA TRP A 52 3.11 -4.87 -3.11
C TRP A 52 2.97 -5.84 -4.30
N ASP A 53 2.08 -6.82 -4.20
CA ASP A 53 1.83 -7.79 -5.26
C ASP A 53 1.34 -7.09 -6.54
N ILE A 54 0.47 -6.08 -6.41
CA ILE A 54 0.01 -5.26 -7.56
C ILE A 54 1.19 -4.51 -8.19
N VAL A 55 1.96 -3.77 -7.39
CA VAL A 55 3.09 -2.95 -7.87
C VAL A 55 4.18 -3.81 -8.51
N LYS A 56 4.49 -4.95 -7.90
CA LYS A 56 5.46 -5.90 -8.45
C LYS A 56 4.98 -6.52 -9.77
N GLN A 57 3.70 -6.86 -9.88
CA GLN A 57 3.14 -7.46 -11.09
C GLN A 57 2.92 -6.46 -12.23
N SER A 58 2.80 -5.17 -11.93
CA SER A 58 2.63 -4.14 -12.97
C SER A 58 3.90 -3.86 -13.77
N GLY A 59 5.06 -4.31 -13.29
CA GLY A 59 6.36 -3.99 -13.89
C GLY A 59 6.85 -2.58 -13.58
N ALA A 60 6.18 -1.84 -12.68
CA ALA A 60 6.59 -0.47 -12.31
C ALA A 60 7.86 -0.41 -11.44
N VAL A 61 8.25 -1.55 -10.86
CA VAL A 61 9.46 -1.69 -10.05
C VAL A 61 10.30 -2.86 -10.56
N ILE A 62 11.61 -2.70 -10.52
CA ILE A 62 12.59 -3.72 -10.88
C ILE A 62 13.50 -4.02 -9.70
N TYR A 63 14.00 -5.24 -9.64
CA TYR A 63 14.95 -5.69 -8.64
C TYR A 63 16.36 -5.58 -9.21
N ASP A 64 17.20 -4.78 -8.56
CA ASP A 64 18.62 -4.73 -8.86
C ASP A 64 19.35 -5.83 -8.07
N GLY A 65 19.97 -6.76 -8.81
CA GLY A 65 20.75 -7.86 -8.24
C GLY A 65 22.04 -7.41 -7.56
N THR A 66 22.58 -6.25 -7.93
CA THR A 66 23.82 -5.69 -7.38
C THR A 66 23.57 -5.11 -6.00
N THR A 67 22.65 -4.14 -5.88
CA THR A 67 22.32 -3.51 -4.59
C THR A 67 21.38 -4.35 -3.73
N ARG A 68 20.74 -5.38 -4.30
CA ARG A 68 19.68 -6.20 -3.68
C ARG A 68 18.45 -5.38 -3.27
N LYS A 69 18.17 -4.29 -3.98
CA LYS A 69 17.05 -3.38 -3.71
C LYS A 69 16.04 -3.42 -4.84
N TRP A 70 14.80 -3.06 -4.53
CA TRP A 70 13.79 -2.74 -5.53
C TRP A 70 13.80 -1.23 -5.76
N HIS A 71 13.72 -0.81 -7.01
CA HIS A 71 13.57 0.60 -7.38
C HIS A 71 12.56 0.75 -8.51
N GLY A 72 12.07 1.97 -8.72
CA GLY A 72 11.17 2.29 -9.83
C GLY A 72 11.90 2.18 -11.17
N VAL A 73 11.17 1.80 -12.22
CA VAL A 73 11.73 1.72 -13.58
C VAL A 73 12.21 3.07 -14.12
N ASP A 74 11.57 4.16 -13.68
CA ASP A 74 11.92 5.54 -14.05
C ASP A 74 12.79 6.23 -12.99
N PHE A 75 13.34 5.49 -12.02
CA PHE A 75 14.24 6.06 -11.03
C PHE A 75 15.64 6.21 -11.62
N GLU A 76 16.01 7.44 -11.94
CA GLU A 76 17.38 7.79 -12.33
C GLU A 76 18.20 8.07 -11.07
N GLU A 77 19.24 7.27 -10.86
CA GLU A 77 20.23 7.53 -9.81
C GLU A 77 21.00 8.79 -10.22
N VAL A 78 20.80 9.87 -9.46
CA VAL A 78 21.61 11.08 -9.62
C VAL A 78 22.96 10.77 -8.99
N ASP A 79 23.96 10.49 -9.84
CA ASP A 79 25.36 10.41 -9.42
C ASP A 79 25.81 11.83 -9.04
N ASP A 80 25.74 12.14 -7.75
CA ASP A 80 26.40 13.31 -7.14
C ASP A 80 27.91 13.02 -7.01
N GLU A 81 28.62 12.87 -8.13
CA GLU A 81 30.10 12.91 -8.17
C GLU A 81 30.55 14.20 -8.87
N ASP A 82 30.80 15.25 -8.07
CA ASP A 82 31.60 16.44 -8.43
C ASP A 82 33.10 16.12 -8.53
#